data_AF-A0A947SJ88-F1
#
_entry.id   AF-A0A947SJ88-F1
#
_cell.length_a   1.000
_cell.length_b   1.000
_cell.length_c   1.000
_cell.angle_alpha   90.00
_cell.angle_beta   90.00
_cell.angle_gamma   90.00
#
_symmetry.space_group_name_H-M   'P 1'
#
loop_
_entity.id
_entity.type
_entity.pdbx_description
1 polymer ?
#
loop_
_entity_poly.entity_id
_entity_poly.type
_entity_poly.pdbx_seq_one_letter_code
_entity_poly.pdbx_strand_id
1 'polypeptide(L)'
;MPTDKDTALRILLRKNKIRKEEWLKLIEARRLLIKQHLNSFTLTELGKTKCLKKNSDRYDYELCAELDFDDPKIISDDDRLSLDMQGIFYPQSWNKIKYDFPPSQGFPGGKIQIWGLSRFGQWIIAEVIFLGSAGYKHRKYETAETVKIEKTNLTIIIARTGEEPIKIWGKLGEAVKEWTERRKKLYNQALEINDIIKTENKILSLITFLSNI
;
A
#
# COMPACT_ATOMS: atom_id res chain seq x y z
N MET A 1 33.05 0.59 10.21
CA MET A 1 31.94 -0.19 10.80
C MET A 1 31.08 -0.72 9.66
N PRO A 2 30.58 -1.97 9.70
CA PRO A 2 29.68 -2.49 8.66
C PRO A 2 28.42 -1.63 8.61
N THR A 3 27.97 -1.26 7.41
CA THR A 3 26.71 -0.53 7.26
C THR A 3 25.52 -1.48 7.52
N ASP A 4 24.35 -0.94 7.85
CA ASP A 4 23.11 -1.74 8.01
C ASP A 4 22.83 -2.61 6.77
N LYS A 5 23.26 -2.15 5.59
CA LYS A 5 23.19 -2.87 4.31
C LYS A 5 24.11 -4.10 4.28
N ASP A 6 25.35 -3.98 4.74
CA ASP A 6 26.30 -5.10 4.78
C ASP A 6 25.84 -6.20 5.74
N THR A 7 25.23 -5.79 6.85
CA THR A 7 24.63 -6.70 7.83
C THR A 7 23.43 -7.44 7.24
N ALA A 8 22.54 -6.73 6.52
CA ALA A 8 21.39 -7.32 5.85
C ALA A 8 21.79 -8.36 4.79
N LEU A 9 22.79 -8.05 3.96
CA LEU A 9 23.29 -8.98 2.93
C LEU A 9 23.88 -10.25 3.55
N ARG A 10 24.64 -10.13 4.64
CA ARG A 10 25.19 -11.30 5.37
C ARG A 10 24.10 -12.21 5.93
N ILE A 11 22.99 -11.65 6.42
CA ILE A 11 21.84 -12.43 6.90
C ILE A 11 21.20 -13.21 5.75
N LEU A 12 21.07 -12.60 4.57
CA LEU A 12 20.41 -13.21 3.41
C LEU A 12 21.26 -14.29 2.71
N LEU A 13 22.59 -14.18 2.75
CA LEU A 13 23.51 -15.08 2.04
C LEU A 13 23.85 -16.38 2.78
N ARG A 14 23.49 -16.50 4.05
CA ARG A 14 23.82 -17.70 4.84
C ARG A 14 22.79 -18.81 4.61
N LYS A 15 23.22 -20.07 4.78
CA LYS A 15 22.37 -21.26 4.59
C LYS A 15 21.34 -21.49 5.71
N ASN A 16 21.52 -20.86 6.86
CA ASN A 16 20.66 -21.07 8.03
C ASN A 16 19.34 -20.30 7.91
N LYS A 17 18.25 -20.90 8.42
CA LYS A 17 16.94 -20.25 8.53
C LYS A 17 17.06 -18.88 9.21
N ILE A 18 16.43 -17.87 8.62
CA ILE A 18 16.41 -16.51 9.17
C ILE A 18 15.48 -16.49 10.39
N ARG A 19 15.99 -16.00 11.52
CA ARG A 19 15.24 -15.87 12.77
C ARG A 19 14.31 -14.66 12.72
N LYS A 20 13.33 -14.62 13.62
CA LYS A 20 12.32 -13.54 13.66
C LYS A 20 12.97 -12.17 13.83
N GLU A 21 13.95 -12.04 14.72
CA GLU A 21 14.63 -10.78 15.03
C GLU A 21 15.44 -10.27 13.83
N GLU A 22 15.98 -11.18 13.04
CA GLU A 22 16.74 -10.86 11.84
C GLU A 22 15.83 -10.39 10.72
N TRP A 23 14.63 -10.98 10.60
CA TRP A 23 13.60 -10.45 9.71
C TRP A 23 13.22 -9.02 10.05
N LEU A 24 13.06 -8.69 11.34
CA LEU A 24 12.77 -7.31 11.76
C LEU A 24 13.87 -6.35 11.32
N LYS A 25 15.15 -6.72 11.54
CA LYS A 25 16.30 -5.94 11.10
C LYS A 25 16.33 -5.75 9.58
N LEU A 26 16.08 -6.81 8.82
CA LEU A 26 15.99 -6.74 7.37
C LEU A 26 14.91 -5.75 6.94
N ILE A 27 13.68 -5.92 7.43
CA ILE A 27 12.53 -5.08 7.06
C ILE A 27 12.79 -3.61 7.41
N GLU A 28 13.36 -3.31 8.57
CA GLU A 28 13.74 -1.94 8.94
C GLU A 28 14.80 -1.36 8.00
N ALA A 29 15.85 -2.13 7.66
CA ALA A 29 16.85 -1.69 6.69
C ALA A 29 16.22 -1.39 5.32
N ARG A 30 15.29 -2.24 4.85
CA ARG A 30 14.53 -2.01 3.62
C ARG A 30 13.62 -0.78 3.72
N ARG A 31 12.95 -0.55 4.85
CA ARG A 31 12.15 0.67 5.07
C ARG A 31 13.02 1.91 4.94
N LEU A 32 14.21 1.93 5.55
CA LEU A 32 15.11 3.08 5.47
C LEU A 32 15.56 3.36 4.03
N LEU A 33 15.82 2.33 3.24
CA LEU A 33 16.13 2.46 1.82
C LEU A 33 14.93 3.01 1.02
N ILE A 34 13.74 2.45 1.23
CA ILE A 34 12.51 2.87 0.54
C ILE A 34 12.14 4.32 0.89
N LYS A 35 12.27 4.70 2.17
CA LYS A 35 11.88 6.02 2.69
C LYS A 35 12.43 7.18 1.87
N GLN A 36 13.68 7.07 1.40
CA GLN A 36 14.34 8.12 0.63
C GLN A 36 13.66 8.42 -0.71
N HIS A 37 12.87 7.48 -1.22
CA HIS A 37 12.25 7.59 -2.54
C HIS A 37 10.73 7.78 -2.51
N LEU A 38 10.08 7.61 -1.35
CA LEU A 38 8.61 7.68 -1.22
C LEU A 38 8.02 8.98 -1.77
N ASN A 39 8.69 10.11 -1.55
CA ASN A 39 8.22 11.41 -2.05
C ASN A 39 8.21 11.53 -3.57
N SER A 40 8.99 10.71 -4.26
CA SER A 40 9.13 10.75 -5.72
C SER A 40 8.18 9.78 -6.42
N PHE A 41 7.26 9.14 -5.70
CA PHE A 41 6.26 8.25 -6.26
C PHE A 41 4.84 8.76 -5.98
N THR A 42 3.92 8.44 -6.89
CA THR A 42 2.48 8.53 -6.65
C THR A 42 2.09 7.33 -5.80
N LEU A 43 1.58 7.59 -4.61
CA LEU A 43 1.23 6.57 -3.60
C LEU A 43 -0.28 6.57 -3.38
N THR A 44 -0.82 5.44 -2.94
CA THR A 44 -2.25 5.29 -2.66
C THR A 44 -2.59 5.92 -1.32
N GLU A 45 -3.76 6.56 -1.24
CA GLU A 45 -4.33 7.06 0.01
C GLU A 45 -4.84 5.90 0.86
N LEU A 46 -4.77 6.05 2.19
CA LEU A 46 -5.20 5.02 3.12
C LEU A 46 -6.68 4.64 2.92
N GLY A 47 -7.57 5.62 2.78
CA GLY A 47 -9.01 5.41 2.54
C GLY A 47 -9.34 4.78 1.18
N LYS A 48 -8.40 4.75 0.24
CA LYS A 48 -8.53 4.08 -1.06
C LYS A 48 -7.91 2.69 -1.06
N THR A 49 -7.50 2.18 0.09
CA THR A 49 -6.89 0.85 0.21
C THR A 49 -7.95 -0.23 0.05
N LYS A 50 -7.87 -0.95 -1.06
CA LYS A 50 -8.82 -2.03 -1.36
C LYS A 50 -8.70 -3.17 -0.35
N CYS A 51 -9.72 -3.34 0.47
CA CYS A 51 -9.89 -4.50 1.33
C CYS A 51 -10.84 -5.47 0.65
N LEU A 52 -10.32 -6.39 -0.18
CA LEU A 52 -11.14 -7.32 -0.97
C LEU A 52 -11.26 -8.68 -0.30
N LYS A 53 -12.48 -9.09 0.03
CA LYS A 53 -12.78 -10.45 0.48
C LYS A 53 -12.68 -11.43 -0.70
N LYS A 54 -11.69 -12.31 -0.69
CA LYS A 54 -11.61 -13.42 -1.66
C LYS A 54 -12.29 -14.65 -1.07
N ASN A 55 -13.49 -14.99 -1.53
CA ASN A 55 -14.09 -16.30 -1.23
C ASN A 55 -13.30 -17.37 -1.99
N SER A 56 -12.74 -18.36 -1.29
CA SER A 56 -11.82 -19.33 -1.89
C SER A 56 -12.50 -20.51 -2.59
N ASP A 57 -13.81 -20.74 -2.45
CA ASP A 57 -14.31 -22.10 -2.69
C ASP A 57 -15.36 -22.28 -3.78
N ARG A 58 -15.79 -21.24 -4.51
CA ARG A 58 -16.57 -21.44 -5.75
C ARG A 58 -16.23 -20.39 -6.78
N TYR A 59 -16.15 -20.84 -8.02
CA TYR A 59 -16.15 -20.01 -9.22
C TYR A 59 -17.44 -19.18 -9.27
N ASP A 60 -17.50 -18.10 -8.51
CA ASP A 60 -18.45 -17.01 -8.68
C ASP A 60 -17.66 -15.71 -8.60
N TYR A 61 -17.58 -15.02 -9.73
CA TYR A 61 -16.91 -13.73 -9.91
C TYR A 61 -17.66 -12.56 -9.23
N GLU A 62 -18.52 -12.81 -8.24
CA GLU A 62 -19.39 -11.78 -7.69
C GLU A 62 -19.23 -11.69 -6.17
N LEU A 63 -18.85 -10.47 -5.73
CA LEU A 63 -18.66 -10.01 -4.35
C LEU A 63 -17.26 -10.20 -3.78
N CYS A 64 -16.27 -9.64 -4.47
CA CYS A 64 -15.26 -8.87 -3.75
C CYS A 64 -16.00 -7.68 -3.11
N ALA A 65 -16.49 -7.83 -1.87
CA ALA A 65 -16.92 -6.68 -1.10
C ALA A 65 -15.67 -5.83 -0.86
N GLU A 66 -15.68 -4.60 -1.38
CA GLU A 66 -14.70 -3.57 -1.09
C GLU A 66 -15.21 -2.84 0.16
N LEU A 67 -14.33 -2.62 1.13
CA LEU A 67 -14.68 -1.86 2.33
C LEU A 67 -14.84 -0.39 1.95
N ASP A 68 -16.03 0.14 2.18
CA ASP A 68 -16.37 1.52 1.87
C ASP A 68 -15.92 2.47 3.00
N PHE A 69 -15.37 3.63 2.64
CA PHE A 69 -14.84 4.66 3.53
C PHE A 69 -15.54 6.03 3.35
N ASP A 70 -16.78 6.07 2.84
CA ASP A 70 -17.49 7.30 2.51
C ASP A 70 -17.69 8.29 3.69
N ASP A 71 -17.91 7.82 4.93
CA ASP A 71 -18.01 8.71 6.11
C ASP A 71 -17.74 8.00 7.47
N PRO A 72 -16.55 7.40 7.69
CA PRO A 72 -16.24 6.77 8.95
C PRO A 72 -15.90 7.81 10.02
N LYS A 73 -16.20 7.49 11.28
CA LYS A 73 -15.64 8.22 12.42
C LYS A 73 -14.13 7.98 12.51
N ILE A 74 -13.33 9.00 12.24
CA ILE A 74 -11.87 8.92 12.33
C ILE A 74 -11.43 9.22 13.77
N ILE A 75 -10.62 8.32 14.33
CA ILE A 75 -9.97 8.49 15.63
C ILE A 75 -8.46 8.46 15.40
N SER A 76 -7.78 9.57 15.66
CA SER A 76 -6.32 9.60 15.60
C SER A 76 -5.72 10.48 16.70
N ASP A 77 -4.57 10.06 17.19
CA ASP A 77 -3.77 10.81 18.17
C ASP A 77 -2.82 11.83 17.50
N ASP A 78 -2.83 11.93 16.16
CA ASP A 78 -2.04 12.88 15.39
C ASP A 78 -2.85 13.37 14.17
N ASP A 79 -3.12 14.67 14.12
CA ASP A 79 -3.95 15.30 13.08
C ASP A 79 -3.44 15.09 11.65
N ARG A 80 -2.17 14.71 11.48
CA ARG A 80 -1.58 14.39 10.18
C ARG A 80 -1.93 13.00 9.68
N LEU A 81 -2.50 12.15 10.53
CA LEU A 81 -2.95 10.81 10.20
C LEU A 81 -4.44 10.85 9.84
N SER A 82 -4.71 10.86 8.54
CA SER A 82 -6.06 10.82 7.99
C SER A 82 -6.19 9.73 6.93
N LEU A 83 -7.40 9.55 6.40
CA LEU A 83 -7.64 8.64 5.27
C LEU A 83 -6.97 9.11 3.98
N ASP A 84 -6.74 10.42 3.83
CA ASP A 84 -6.02 11.01 2.68
C ASP A 84 -4.50 10.84 2.80
N MET A 85 -4.01 10.30 3.92
CA MET A 85 -2.60 9.99 4.07
C MET A 85 -2.16 8.99 3.00
N GLN A 86 -1.17 9.38 2.22
CA GLN A 86 -0.60 8.53 1.17
C GLN A 86 0.49 7.61 1.71
N GLY A 87 0.62 6.42 1.12
CA GLY A 87 1.60 5.43 1.55
C GLY A 87 1.56 4.11 0.80
N ILE A 88 2.26 3.13 1.37
CA ILE A 88 2.16 1.73 0.99
C ILE A 88 1.33 1.05 2.07
N PHE A 89 0.09 0.68 1.75
CA PHE A 89 -0.84 0.11 2.73
C PHE A 89 -1.33 -1.25 2.26
N TYR A 90 -1.45 -2.16 3.22
CA TYR A 90 -1.96 -3.51 2.99
C TYR A 90 -2.94 -3.90 4.09
N PRO A 91 -4.10 -4.46 3.75
CA PRO A 91 -4.95 -5.09 4.73
C PRO A 91 -4.25 -6.33 5.30
N GLN A 92 -4.54 -6.65 6.56
CA GLN A 92 -4.19 -7.95 7.14
C GLN A 92 -4.86 -9.07 6.36
N SER A 93 -4.30 -10.27 6.45
CA SER A 93 -4.89 -11.47 5.88
C SER A 93 -6.33 -11.70 6.38
N TRP A 94 -7.27 -12.00 5.46
CA TRP A 94 -8.70 -12.15 5.78
C TRP A 94 -9.01 -13.23 6.81
N ASN A 95 -8.22 -14.31 6.84
CA ASN A 95 -8.35 -15.36 7.84
C ASN A 95 -7.98 -14.92 9.27
N LYS A 96 -7.52 -13.68 9.45
CA LYS A 96 -7.22 -13.06 10.76
C LYS A 96 -8.27 -12.02 11.18
N ILE A 97 -9.28 -11.77 10.35
CA ILE A 97 -10.37 -10.85 10.70
C ILE A 97 -11.20 -11.46 11.81
N LYS A 98 -11.56 -10.60 12.77
CA LYS A 98 -12.44 -10.98 13.87
C LYS A 98 -13.84 -10.45 13.60
N TYR A 99 -14.82 -11.34 13.59
CA TYR A 99 -16.24 -11.00 13.46
C TYR A 99 -16.86 -10.97 14.86
N ASP A 100 -16.51 -9.93 15.61
CA ASP A 100 -16.84 -9.81 17.02
C ASP A 100 -18.12 -8.97 17.27
N PHE A 101 -18.72 -8.41 16.21
CA PHE A 101 -19.87 -7.52 16.33
C PHE A 101 -21.18 -8.24 15.98
N PRO A 102 -22.25 -8.01 16.76
CA PRO A 102 -23.55 -8.59 16.48
C PRO A 102 -24.01 -8.20 15.07
N PRO A 103 -24.65 -9.12 14.33
CA PRO A 103 -25.04 -8.85 12.96
C PRO A 103 -26.04 -7.70 12.92
N SER A 104 -25.70 -6.64 12.20
CA SER A 104 -26.68 -5.62 11.82
C SER A 104 -27.45 -6.17 10.64
N GLN A 105 -28.79 -6.26 10.77
CA GLN A 105 -29.66 -6.74 9.68
C GLN A 105 -29.28 -8.12 9.13
N GLY A 106 -28.70 -9.01 9.96
CA GLY A 106 -28.28 -10.35 9.56
C GLY A 106 -26.90 -10.43 8.89
N PHE A 107 -26.15 -9.32 8.79
CA PHE A 107 -24.79 -9.31 8.24
C PHE A 107 -23.77 -9.03 9.36
N PRO A 108 -22.75 -9.89 9.53
CA PRO A 108 -21.80 -9.75 10.64
C PRO A 108 -20.91 -8.52 10.42
N GLY A 109 -20.77 -7.70 11.45
CA GLY A 109 -19.73 -6.68 11.53
C GLY A 109 -18.40 -7.30 11.98
N GLY A 110 -17.32 -6.56 11.80
CA GLY A 110 -16.00 -7.08 12.13
C GLY A 110 -14.95 -6.00 12.29
N LYS A 111 -13.74 -6.50 12.51
CA LYS A 111 -12.56 -5.67 12.65
C LYS A 111 -11.46 -6.12 11.71
N ILE A 112 -11.03 -5.21 10.85
CA ILE A 112 -9.88 -5.40 9.98
C ILE A 112 -8.79 -4.40 10.33
N GLN A 113 -7.54 -4.81 10.18
CA GLN A 113 -6.40 -3.93 10.34
C GLN A 113 -5.72 -3.71 9.00
N ILE A 114 -5.38 -2.47 8.72
CA ILE A 114 -4.54 -2.07 7.59
C ILE A 114 -3.22 -1.61 8.18
N TRP A 115 -2.12 -2.09 7.64
CA TRP A 115 -0.78 -1.70 8.10
C TRP A 115 0.04 -1.20 6.92
N GLY A 116 1.05 -0.39 7.20
CA GLY A 116 1.87 0.10 6.10
C GLY A 116 2.85 1.20 6.47
N LEU A 117 3.45 1.76 5.41
CA LEU A 117 4.37 2.88 5.48
C LEU A 117 3.72 4.13 4.94
N SER A 118 3.62 5.17 5.76
CA SER A 118 3.21 6.50 5.29
C SER A 118 4.23 7.07 4.30
N ARG A 119 3.86 8.13 3.58
CA ARG A 119 4.75 8.89 2.69
C ARG A 119 6.03 9.37 3.37
N PHE A 120 5.99 9.59 4.68
CA PHE A 120 7.15 9.97 5.50
C PHE A 120 8.04 8.79 5.93
N GLY A 121 7.71 7.57 5.49
CA GLY A 121 8.38 6.33 5.85
C GLY A 121 8.16 5.92 7.31
N GLN A 122 7.04 6.33 7.92
CA GLN A 122 6.65 5.94 9.26
C GLN A 122 5.71 4.74 9.20
N TRP A 123 5.92 3.77 10.09
CA TRP A 123 4.98 2.67 10.25
C TRP A 123 3.67 3.18 10.85
N ILE A 124 2.57 2.79 10.24
CA ILE A 124 1.23 3.04 10.73
C ILE A 124 0.43 1.75 10.76
N ILE A 125 -0.54 1.71 11.67
CA ILE A 125 -1.61 0.72 11.66
C ILE A 125 -2.94 1.46 11.79
N ALA A 126 -3.89 1.11 10.94
CA ALA A 126 -5.26 1.58 10.98
C ALA A 126 -6.15 0.41 11.35
N GLU A 127 -6.90 0.54 12.44
CA GLU A 127 -7.92 -0.41 12.83
C GLU A 127 -9.27 0.08 12.32
N VAL A 128 -9.91 -0.71 11.47
CA VAL A 128 -11.19 -0.38 10.86
C VAL A 128 -12.26 -1.31 11.44
N ILE A 129 -13.21 -0.71 12.13
CA ILE A 129 -14.45 -1.35 12.54
C ILE A 129 -15.43 -1.17 11.41
N PHE A 130 -16.00 -2.27 10.93
CA PHE A 130 -16.94 -2.27 9.82
C PHE A 130 -18.24 -2.96 10.19
N LEU A 131 -19.34 -2.47 9.61
CA LEU A 131 -20.65 -3.10 9.70
C LEU A 131 -21.01 -3.69 8.34
N GLY A 132 -21.53 -4.91 8.37
CA GLY A 132 -22.17 -5.51 7.20
C GLY A 132 -23.56 -4.93 7.00
N SER A 133 -23.93 -4.67 5.74
CA SER A 133 -25.27 -4.23 5.36
C SER A 133 -25.82 -5.01 4.17
N ALA A 134 -27.14 -5.07 4.08
CA ALA A 134 -27.84 -5.64 2.94
C ALA A 134 -27.75 -4.65 1.76
N GLY A 135 -26.84 -4.89 0.82
CA GLY A 135 -26.81 -4.14 -0.43
C GLY A 135 -27.94 -4.55 -1.39
N TYR A 136 -28.09 -3.78 -2.47
CA TYR A 136 -29.08 -4.05 -3.51
C TYR A 136 -28.89 -5.45 -4.13
N LYS A 137 -29.99 -6.21 -4.29
CA LYS A 137 -30.00 -7.60 -4.81
C LYS A 137 -29.11 -8.57 -4.00
N HIS A 138 -29.17 -8.54 -2.67
CA HIS A 138 -28.39 -9.43 -1.77
C HIS A 138 -26.86 -9.29 -1.88
N ARG A 139 -26.38 -8.19 -2.47
CA ARG A 139 -24.95 -7.87 -2.49
C ARG A 139 -24.53 -7.51 -1.07
N LYS A 140 -23.48 -8.15 -0.56
CA LYS A 140 -22.91 -7.80 0.75
C LYS A 140 -22.12 -6.51 0.62
N TYR A 141 -22.50 -5.47 1.37
CA TYR A 141 -21.71 -4.27 1.54
C TYR A 141 -21.11 -4.26 2.94
N GLU A 142 -19.83 -3.90 3.03
CA GLU A 142 -19.14 -3.69 4.31
C GLU A 142 -18.74 -2.21 4.31
N THR A 143 -19.22 -1.45 5.30
CA THR A 143 -18.94 -0.02 5.42
C THR A 143 -18.12 0.21 6.67
N ALA A 144 -17.03 0.99 6.55
CA ALA A 144 -16.23 1.42 7.67
C ALA A 144 -17.06 2.37 8.54
N GLU A 145 -17.27 2.00 9.79
CA GLU A 145 -17.98 2.82 10.78
C GLU A 145 -16.99 3.67 11.57
N THR A 146 -15.87 3.08 11.97
CA THR A 146 -14.84 3.76 12.75
C THR A 146 -13.47 3.34 12.24
N VAL A 147 -12.58 4.32 12.04
CA VAL A 147 -11.19 4.10 11.65
C VAL A 147 -10.28 4.72 12.69
N LYS A 148 -9.54 3.89 13.41
CA LYS A 148 -8.52 4.33 14.35
C LYS A 148 -7.14 4.25 13.72
N ILE A 149 -6.45 5.38 13.53
CA ILE A 149 -5.13 5.44 12.88
C ILE A 149 -4.06 5.79 13.90
N GLU A 150 -3.03 4.94 13.99
CA GLU A 150 -1.95 5.06 14.97
C GLU A 150 -0.56 4.96 14.31
N LYS A 151 0.37 5.81 14.76
CA LYS A 151 1.81 5.57 14.54
C LYS A 151 2.25 4.36 15.33
N THR A 152 3.10 3.54 14.73
CA THR A 152 3.48 2.28 15.35
C THR A 152 4.88 1.82 14.96
N ASN A 153 5.22 0.57 15.27
CA ASN A 153 6.44 -0.09 14.83
C ASN A 153 6.13 -1.50 14.30
N LEU A 154 7.12 -2.10 13.63
CA LEU A 154 6.98 -3.40 12.99
C LEU A 154 6.59 -4.53 13.96
N THR A 155 7.07 -4.48 15.21
CA THR A 155 6.74 -5.48 16.24
C THR A 155 5.26 -5.45 16.59
N ILE A 156 4.68 -4.25 16.75
CA ILE A 156 3.25 -4.08 17.03
C ILE A 156 2.40 -4.48 15.82
N ILE A 157 2.82 -4.14 14.59
CA ILE A 157 2.14 -4.58 13.37
C ILE A 157 2.03 -6.11 13.36
N ILE A 158 3.16 -6.82 13.49
CA ILE A 158 3.18 -8.29 13.48
C ILE A 158 2.31 -8.87 14.60
N ALA A 159 2.36 -8.29 15.80
CA ALA A 159 1.58 -8.78 16.94
C ALA A 159 0.07 -8.59 16.75
N ARG A 160 -0.36 -7.46 16.20
CA ARG A 160 -1.78 -7.12 16.03
C ARG A 160 -2.41 -7.80 14.82
N THR A 161 -1.70 -7.83 13.69
CA THR A 161 -2.22 -8.37 12.42
C THR A 161 -1.98 -9.87 12.28
N GLY A 162 -1.01 -10.41 13.04
CA GLY A 162 -0.54 -11.78 12.89
C GLY A 162 0.20 -12.05 11.58
N GLU A 163 0.64 -11.00 10.88
CA GLU A 163 1.37 -11.13 9.62
C GLU A 163 2.77 -11.72 9.81
N GLU A 164 3.16 -12.58 8.89
CA GLU A 164 4.49 -13.15 8.89
C GLU A 164 5.52 -12.13 8.37
N PRO A 165 6.69 -11.99 9.00
CA PRO A 165 7.69 -11.01 8.57
C PRO A 165 8.11 -11.16 7.10
N ILE A 166 8.18 -12.40 6.59
CA ILE A 166 8.52 -12.66 5.18
C ILE A 166 7.47 -12.09 4.21
N LYS A 167 6.18 -12.08 4.59
CA LYS A 167 5.11 -11.48 3.79
C LYS A 167 5.23 -9.96 3.77
N ILE A 168 5.50 -9.35 4.93
CA ILE A 168 5.75 -7.91 5.03
C ILE A 168 6.94 -7.51 4.14
N TRP A 169 8.05 -8.25 4.23
CA TRP A 169 9.20 -8.07 3.37
C TRP A 169 8.83 -8.18 1.89
N GLY A 170 8.12 -9.24 1.50
CA GLY A 170 7.66 -9.49 0.13
C GLY A 170 6.83 -8.33 -0.41
N LYS A 171 5.83 -7.88 0.35
CA LYS A 171 4.92 -6.78 -0.01
C LYS A 171 5.66 -5.47 -0.26
N LEU A 172 6.63 -5.11 0.60
CA LEU A 172 7.50 -3.96 0.35
C LEU A 172 8.32 -4.11 -0.94
N GLY A 173 8.77 -5.33 -1.25
CA GLY A 173 9.50 -5.62 -2.49
C GLY A 173 8.62 -5.51 -3.74
N GLU A 174 7.38 -6.01 -3.67
CA GLU A 174 6.36 -5.91 -4.72
C GLU A 174 6.09 -4.43 -5.05
N ALA A 175 5.85 -3.59 -4.04
CA ALA A 175 5.64 -2.16 -4.23
C ALA A 175 6.81 -1.49 -4.99
N VAL A 176 8.05 -1.77 -4.58
CA VAL A 176 9.24 -1.21 -5.25
C VAL A 176 9.37 -1.70 -6.69
N LYS A 177 9.04 -2.97 -6.95
CA LYS A 177 9.06 -3.54 -8.30
C LYS A 177 8.05 -2.82 -9.21
N GLU A 178 6.79 -2.71 -8.77
CA GLU A 178 5.73 -2.02 -9.50
C GLU A 178 6.11 -0.56 -9.83
N TRP A 179 6.69 0.14 -8.86
CA TRP A 179 7.17 1.51 -9.05
C TRP A 179 8.27 1.61 -10.09
N THR A 180 9.21 0.67 -10.08
CA THR A 180 10.32 0.64 -11.03
C THR A 180 9.82 0.40 -12.45
N GLU A 181 8.90 -0.54 -12.62
CA GLU A 181 8.25 -0.84 -13.91
C GLU A 181 7.46 0.37 -14.42
N ARG A 182 6.67 1.02 -13.55
CA ARG A 182 5.92 2.22 -13.91
C ARG A 182 6.83 3.38 -14.31
N ARG A 183 7.92 3.62 -13.58
CA ARG A 183 8.89 4.66 -13.94
C ARG A 183 9.58 4.39 -15.26
N LYS A 184 9.96 3.13 -15.53
CA LYS A 184 10.55 2.76 -16.82
C LYS A 184 9.60 3.09 -17.97
N LYS A 185 8.31 2.79 -17.81
CA LYS A 185 7.27 3.13 -18.80
C LYS A 185 7.17 4.64 -19.02
N LEU A 186 7.08 5.43 -17.94
CA LEU A 186 6.98 6.90 -18.03
C LEU A 186 8.22 7.53 -18.66
N TYR A 187 9.41 7.02 -18.36
CA TYR A 187 10.66 7.48 -18.96
C TYR A 187 10.67 7.26 -20.48
N ASN A 188 10.26 6.08 -20.94
CA ASN A 188 10.17 5.79 -22.38
C ASN A 188 9.17 6.73 -23.08
N GLN A 189 8.00 6.97 -22.47
CA GLN A 189 7.02 7.93 -23.00
C GLN A 189 7.58 9.35 -23.09
N ALA A 190 8.37 9.79 -22.10
CA ALA A 190 9.01 11.09 -22.13
C ALA A 190 10.07 11.21 -23.24
N LEU A 191 10.81 10.12 -23.53
CA LEU A 191 11.75 10.09 -24.66
C LEU A 191 11.03 10.25 -26.01
N GLU A 192 9.91 9.53 -26.20
CA GLU A 192 9.09 9.65 -27.41
C GLU A 192 8.62 11.09 -27.65
N ILE A 193 8.08 11.75 -26.61
CA ILE A 193 7.65 13.14 -26.68
C ILE A 193 8.82 14.08 -27.02
N ASN A 194 9.98 13.88 -26.38
CA ASN A 194 11.17 14.70 -26.63
C ASN A 194 11.65 14.60 -28.08
N ASP A 195 11.58 13.41 -28.70
CA ASP A 195 11.99 13.23 -30.08
C ASP A 195 11.01 13.85 -31.08
N ILE A 196 9.71 13.87 -30.76
CA ILE A 196 8.70 14.63 -31.50
C ILE A 196 9.03 16.13 -31.44
N ILE A 197 9.23 16.69 -30.24
CA ILE A 197 9.54 18.11 -30.05
C ILE A 197 10.83 18.52 -30.77
N LYS A 198 11.88 17.69 -30.74
CA LYS A 198 13.12 17.97 -31.50
C LYS A 198 12.85 18.07 -33.00
N THR A 199 11.97 17.22 -33.52
CA THR A 199 11.61 17.20 -34.94
C THR A 199 10.81 18.45 -35.30
N GLU A 200 9.82 18.81 -34.48
CA GLU A 200 9.04 20.04 -34.62
C GLU A 200 9.94 21.29 -34.62
N ASN A 201 10.87 21.37 -33.67
CA ASN A 201 11.83 22.48 -33.57
C ASN A 201 12.72 22.59 -34.81
N LYS A 202 13.16 21.47 -35.38
CA LYS A 202 13.91 21.47 -36.64
C LYS A 202 13.05 22.01 -37.79
N ILE A 203 11.80 21.56 -37.92
CA ILE A 203 10.88 22.03 -38.96
C ILE A 203 10.61 23.53 -38.81
N LEU A 204 10.32 24.00 -37.60
CA LEU A 204 10.11 25.42 -37.31
C LEU A 204 11.34 26.25 -37.70
N SER A 205 12.55 25.77 -37.40
CA SER A 205 13.78 26.47 -37.78
C SER A 205 13.93 26.61 -39.30
N LEU A 206 13.53 25.58 -40.07
CA LEU A 206 13.55 25.61 -41.53
C LEU A 206 12.50 26.58 -42.10
N ILE A 207 11.27 26.56 -41.58
CA ILE A 207 10.21 27.49 -42.00
C ILE A 207 10.64 28.93 -41.73
N THR A 208 11.20 29.19 -40.55
CA THR A 208 11.66 30.54 -40.15
C THR A 208 12.81 31.01 -41.04
N PHE A 209 13.74 30.12 -41.41
CA PHE A 209 14.81 30.44 -42.35
C PHE A 209 14.27 30.79 -43.74
N LEU A 210 13.33 29.99 -44.26
CA LEU A 210 12.72 30.22 -45.59
C LEU A 210 11.84 31.47 -45.65
N SER A 211 11.27 31.90 -44.53
CA SER A 211 10.42 33.11 -44.46
C SER A 211 11.21 34.42 -44.39
N ASN A 212 12.53 34.35 -44.21
CA ASN A 212 13.43 35.51 -44.13
C ASN A 212 14.31 35.69 -45.38
N ILE A 213 14.06 34.91 -46.43
CA ILE A 213 14.68 35.00 -47.76
C ILE A 213 13.64 35.58 -48.73
#